data_AF-A0A2R6F688-F1
#
_entry.id   AF-A0A2R6F688-F1
#
_cell.length_a   1.000
_cell.length_b   1.000
_cell.length_c   1.000
_cell.angle_alpha   90.00
_cell.angle_beta   90.00
_cell.angle_gamma   90.00
#
_symmetry.space_group_name_H-M   'P 1'
#
loop_
_entity.id
_entity.type
_entity.pdbx_description
1 polymer ?
#
loop_
_entity_poly.entity_id
_entity_poly.type
_entity_poly.pdbx_seq_one_letter_code
_entity_poly.pdbx_strand_id
1 'polypeptide(L)'
;MSITTLGRQADGPDVADTFVKAVVVGATLYLLDGSLGGAAAAAGVFLTLTLATSLADTVIGDYAGNVLFGAVVLGGAVYFATLGSVRFPVALVVVGGWLLFDGVQHLRHGVTRDEVGVPYRHDGSVLTGLPKALFARLLEPFRL
;
A
#
# COMPACT_ATOMS: atom_id res chain seq x y z
N MET A 1 -40.19 3.01 -19.43
CA MET A 1 -39.86 3.60 -18.12
C MET A 1 -39.37 2.47 -17.22
N SER A 2 -38.06 2.22 -17.25
CA SER A 2 -37.38 1.27 -16.37
C SER A 2 -35.88 1.48 -16.56
N ILE A 3 -35.18 2.04 -15.56
CA ILE A 3 -33.76 1.78 -15.31
C ILE A 3 -33.60 1.76 -13.78
N THR A 4 -33.60 0.53 -13.30
CA THR A 4 -33.02 -0.01 -12.08
C THR A 4 -32.04 0.93 -11.38
N THR A 5 -32.48 1.47 -10.24
CA THR A 5 -31.61 1.96 -9.18
C THR A 5 -30.92 0.74 -8.55
N LEU A 6 -29.89 0.21 -9.23
CA LEU A 6 -28.92 -0.67 -8.59
C LEU A 6 -28.16 0.21 -7.61
N GLY A 7 -28.60 0.15 -6.34
CA GLY A 7 -27.82 0.62 -5.23
C GLY A 7 -26.41 0.06 -5.38
N ARG A 8 -25.45 0.97 -5.49
CA ARG A 8 -24.02 0.69 -5.36
C ARG A 8 -23.86 -0.08 -4.06
N GLN A 9 -23.85 -1.40 -4.17
CA GLN A 9 -23.38 -2.28 -3.13
C GLN A 9 -21.93 -1.84 -2.96
N ALA A 10 -21.65 -1.12 -1.88
CA ALA A 10 -20.29 -0.86 -1.49
C ALA A 10 -19.69 -2.23 -1.23
N ASP A 11 -18.98 -2.77 -2.23
CA ASP A 11 -18.20 -3.99 -2.10
C ASP A 11 -17.17 -3.69 -1.02
N GLY A 12 -17.52 -4.03 0.23
CA GLY A 12 -16.58 -4.05 1.33
C GLY A 12 -15.39 -4.93 0.95
N PRO A 13 -14.22 -4.75 1.59
CA PRO A 13 -13.04 -5.54 1.28
C PRO A 13 -13.41 -7.02 1.19
N ASP A 14 -13.09 -7.67 0.07
CA ASP A 14 -13.29 -9.10 -0.08
C ASP A 14 -12.36 -9.81 0.92
N VAL A 15 -12.91 -10.08 2.10
CA VAL A 15 -12.22 -10.68 3.23
C VAL A 15 -11.72 -12.07 2.85
N ALA A 16 -12.47 -12.79 2.00
CA ALA A 16 -12.09 -14.12 1.55
C ALA A 16 -10.88 -14.05 0.60
N ASP A 17 -10.88 -13.16 -0.37
CA ASP A 17 -9.71 -12.92 -1.25
C ASP A 17 -8.48 -12.47 -0.44
N THR A 18 -8.67 -11.54 0.49
CA THR A 18 -7.60 -11.06 1.38
C THR A 18 -7.02 -12.18 2.24
N PHE A 19 -7.88 -13.05 2.77
CA PHE A 19 -7.49 -14.21 3.54
C PHE A 19 -6.70 -15.21 2.69
N VAL A 20 -7.15 -15.51 1.47
CA VAL A 20 -6.43 -16.38 0.52
C VAL A 20 -5.04 -15.81 0.22
N LYS A 21 -4.93 -14.50 -0.05
CA LYS A 21 -3.64 -13.84 -0.24
C LYS A 21 -2.72 -13.97 0.98
N ALA A 22 -3.26 -13.80 2.18
CA ALA A 22 -2.50 -13.98 3.42
C ALA A 22 -1.97 -15.41 3.57
N VAL A 23 -2.80 -16.41 3.24
CA VAL A 23 -2.38 -17.82 3.22
C VAL A 23 -1.26 -18.05 2.22
N VAL A 24 -1.36 -17.49 1.01
CA VAL A 24 -0.31 -17.59 -0.02
C VAL A 24 1.00 -16.94 0.43
N VAL A 25 0.94 -15.76 1.06
CA VAL A 25 2.11 -15.09 1.65
C VAL A 25 2.76 -15.97 2.72
N GLY A 26 1.96 -16.50 3.64
CA GLY A 26 2.44 -17.40 4.69
C GLY A 26 3.09 -18.66 4.11
N ALA A 27 2.43 -19.34 3.17
CA ALA A 27 2.96 -20.52 2.51
C ALA A 27 4.28 -20.24 1.77
N THR A 28 4.37 -19.09 1.09
CA THR A 28 5.60 -18.68 0.39
C THR A 28 6.74 -18.47 1.38
N LEU A 29 6.49 -17.77 2.49
CA LEU A 29 7.51 -17.54 3.52
C LEU A 29 7.90 -18.83 4.26
N TYR A 30 6.94 -19.73 4.48
CA TYR A 30 7.22 -21.06 5.02
C TYR A 30 8.17 -21.84 4.12
N LEU A 31 7.99 -21.81 2.81
CA LEU A 31 8.88 -22.47 1.87
C LEU A 31 10.30 -21.87 1.85
N LEU A 32 10.43 -20.57 2.15
CA LEU A 32 11.72 -19.87 2.16
C LEU A 32 12.51 -20.05 3.45
N ASP A 33 11.84 -20.00 4.60
CA ASP A 33 12.48 -19.98 5.94
C ASP A 33 12.28 -21.30 6.72
N GLY A 34 11.32 -22.15 6.32
CA GLY A 34 10.97 -23.40 7.00
C GLY A 34 10.26 -23.22 8.35
N SER A 35 10.11 -21.98 8.83
CA SER A 35 9.50 -21.66 10.13
C SER A 35 7.99 -21.51 10.01
N LEU A 36 7.25 -22.46 10.57
CA LEU A 36 5.78 -22.38 10.61
C LEU A 36 5.30 -21.18 11.45
N GLY A 37 5.97 -20.92 12.58
CA GLY A 37 5.65 -19.80 13.46
C GLY A 37 5.90 -18.45 12.78
N GLY A 38 7.04 -18.31 12.10
CA GLY A 38 7.37 -17.10 11.33
C GLY A 38 6.41 -16.86 10.17
N ALA A 39 6.08 -17.92 9.42
CA ALA A 39 5.13 -17.87 8.32
C ALA A 39 3.72 -17.48 8.77
N ALA A 40 3.22 -18.09 9.86
CA ALA A 40 1.91 -17.76 10.43
C ALA A 40 1.86 -16.32 10.96
N ALA A 41 2.92 -15.87 11.65
CA ALA A 41 3.02 -14.50 12.12
C ALA A 41 3.02 -13.49 10.96
N ALA A 42 3.80 -13.74 9.91
CA ALA A 42 3.86 -12.87 8.74
C ALA A 42 2.52 -12.83 7.98
N ALA A 43 1.86 -13.97 7.80
CA ALA A 43 0.52 -14.04 7.22
C ALA A 43 -0.51 -13.25 8.04
N GLY A 44 -0.47 -13.39 9.37
CA GLY A 44 -1.33 -12.63 10.28
C GLY A 44 -1.10 -11.12 10.17
N VAL A 45 0.16 -10.68 10.20
CA VAL A 45 0.52 -9.27 10.03
C VAL A 45 0.05 -8.73 8.67
N PHE A 46 0.28 -9.49 7.59
CA PHE A 46 -0.17 -9.11 6.25
C PHE A 46 -1.70 -8.95 6.19
N LEU A 47 -2.44 -9.92 6.73
CA LEU A 47 -3.91 -9.87 6.77
C LEU A 47 -4.40 -8.65 7.55
N THR A 48 -3.88 -8.44 8.77
CA THR A 48 -4.26 -7.32 9.63
C THR A 48 -3.97 -5.98 8.96
N LEU A 49 -2.79 -5.80 8.38
CA LEU A 49 -2.43 -4.55 7.70
C LEU A 49 -3.30 -4.30 6.46
N THR A 50 -3.60 -5.34 5.68
CA THR A 50 -4.45 -5.19 4.48
C THR A 50 -5.87 -4.78 4.85
N LEU A 51 -6.45 -5.41 5.88
CA LEU A 51 -7.78 -5.04 6.36
C LEU A 51 -7.80 -3.64 6.98
N ALA A 52 -6.78 -3.29 7.77
CA ALA A 52 -6.69 -1.97 8.40
C ALA A 52 -6.51 -0.84 7.37
N THR A 53 -5.68 -1.06 6.33
CA THR A 53 -5.49 -0.09 5.25
C THR A 53 -6.75 0.06 4.40
N SER A 54 -7.43 -1.05 4.06
CA SER A 54 -8.71 -0.98 3.34
C SER A 54 -9.79 -0.23 4.14
N LEU A 55 -9.88 -0.49 5.45
CA LEU A 55 -10.78 0.23 6.33
C LEU A 55 -10.43 1.72 6.42
N ALA A 56 -9.15 2.04 6.57
CA ALA A 56 -8.67 3.42 6.60
C ALA A 56 -9.01 4.15 5.29
N ASP A 57 -8.75 3.51 4.14
CA ASP A 57 -9.08 4.07 2.82
C ASP A 57 -10.59 4.34 2.71
N THR A 58 -11.43 3.43 3.21
CA THR A 58 -12.89 3.56 3.15
C THR A 58 -13.43 4.66 4.08
N VAL A 59 -12.84 4.83 5.27
CA VAL A 59 -13.36 5.73 6.32
C VAL A 59 -12.75 7.13 6.27
N ILE A 60 -11.46 7.22 5.97
CA ILE A 60 -10.68 8.48 6.04
C ILE A 60 -10.44 9.04 4.64
N GLY A 61 -10.37 8.17 3.62
CA GLY A 61 -10.16 8.53 2.22
C GLY A 61 -9.03 7.71 1.58
N ASP A 62 -9.05 7.59 0.25
CA ASP A 62 -8.25 6.72 -0.63
C ASP A 62 -6.72 6.61 -0.38
N TYR A 63 -6.15 7.50 0.42
CA TYR A 63 -4.72 7.57 0.72
C TYR A 63 -4.37 7.36 2.19
N ALA A 64 -5.35 7.08 3.04
CA ALA A 64 -5.13 6.81 4.45
C ALA A 64 -4.32 5.54 4.70
N GLY A 65 -4.44 4.55 3.81
CA GLY A 65 -3.62 3.36 3.79
C GLY A 65 -2.14 3.67 3.57
N ASN A 66 -1.80 4.69 2.77
CA ASN A 66 -0.40 5.11 2.57
C ASN A 66 0.18 5.74 3.85
N VAL A 67 -0.63 6.53 4.57
CA VAL A 67 -0.23 7.10 5.88
C VAL A 67 0.00 5.99 6.90
N LEU A 68 -0.95 5.04 7.01
CA LEU A 68 -0.86 3.93 7.95
C LEU A 68 0.35 3.05 7.66
N PHE A 69 0.55 2.67 6.39
CA PHE A 69 1.68 1.85 6.00
C PHE A 69 3.02 2.59 6.17
N GLY A 70 3.06 3.89 5.84
CA GLY A 70 4.23 4.73 6.10
C GLY A 70 4.62 4.76 7.57
N ALA A 71 3.64 4.91 8.47
CA ALA A 71 3.88 4.88 9.93
C ALA A 71 4.40 3.51 10.41
N VAL A 72 3.85 2.40 9.91
CA VAL A 72 4.32 1.05 10.24
C VAL A 72 5.76 0.83 9.78
N VAL A 73 6.09 1.24 8.56
CA VAL A 73 7.45 1.13 8.01
C VAL A 73 8.44 1.97 8.82
N LEU A 74 8.07 3.19 9.23
CA LEU A 74 8.90 4.03 10.11
C LEU A 74 9.10 3.40 11.50
N GLY A 75 8.04 2.83 12.09
CA GLY A 75 8.16 2.08 13.34
C GLY A 75 9.11 0.89 13.23
N GLY A 76 9.04 0.16 12.11
CA GLY A 76 9.99 -0.90 11.78
C GLY A 76 11.43 -0.38 11.66
N ALA A 77 11.64 0.78 11.04
CA ALA A 77 12.95 1.40 10.94
C ALA A 77 13.55 1.71 12.33
N VAL A 78 12.74 2.26 13.23
CA VAL A 78 13.15 2.51 14.63
C VAL A 78 13.51 1.20 15.31
N TYR A 79 12.69 0.16 15.18
CA TYR A 79 12.98 -1.15 15.76
C TYR A 79 14.29 -1.76 15.23
N PHE A 80 14.54 -1.73 13.92
CA PHE A 80 15.80 -2.24 13.38
C PHE A 80 17.01 -1.40 13.79
N ALA A 81 16.83 -0.09 13.98
CA ALA A 81 17.88 0.78 14.50
C ALA A 81 18.25 0.44 15.96
N THR A 82 17.27 0.09 16.81
CA THR A 82 17.56 -0.35 18.19
C THR A 82 18.31 -1.68 18.25
N LEU A 83 18.22 -2.50 17.21
CA LEU A 83 18.99 -3.74 17.04
C LEU A 83 20.42 -3.50 16.51
N GLY A 84 20.85 -2.24 16.33
CA GLY A 84 22.21 -1.89 15.90
C GLY A 84 22.47 -2.04 14.39
N SER A 85 21.44 -2.31 13.59
CA SER A 85 21.54 -2.35 12.14
C SER A 85 21.41 -0.94 11.57
N VAL A 86 22.36 -0.48 10.75
CA VAL A 86 22.33 0.88 10.17
C VAL A 86 21.91 0.92 8.70
N ARG A 87 22.06 -0.17 7.95
CA ARG A 87 21.78 -0.19 6.49
C ARG A 87 20.29 -0.29 6.19
N PHE A 88 19.56 -1.10 6.95
CA PHE A 88 18.12 -1.32 6.73
C PHE A 88 17.24 -0.15 7.18
N PRO A 89 17.50 0.51 8.33
CA PRO A 89 16.65 1.62 8.77
C PRO A 89 16.62 2.80 7.83
N VAL A 90 17.73 3.13 7.15
CA VAL A 90 17.75 4.29 6.22
C VAL A 90 16.79 4.07 5.05
N ALA A 91 16.81 2.88 4.45
CA ALA A 91 15.90 2.55 3.36
C ALA A 91 14.43 2.58 3.84
N LEU A 92 14.17 2.03 5.03
CA LEU A 92 12.83 2.06 5.63
C LEU A 92 12.38 3.49 5.95
N VAL A 93 13.26 4.37 6.44
CA VAL A 93 12.93 5.78 6.69
C VAL A 93 12.57 6.50 5.40
N VAL A 94 13.32 6.29 4.33
CA VAL A 94 13.03 6.89 3.02
C VAL A 94 11.68 6.41 2.49
N VAL A 95 11.45 5.10 2.49
CA VAL A 95 10.19 4.52 1.99
C VAL A 95 9.00 4.92 2.87
N GLY A 96 9.13 4.80 4.19
CA GLY A 96 8.06 5.12 5.13
C GLY A 96 7.74 6.61 5.16
N GLY A 97 8.75 7.47 5.12
CA GLY A 97 8.60 8.92 5.02
C GLY A 97 7.95 9.33 3.71
N TRP A 98 8.32 8.70 2.59
CA TRP A 98 7.69 8.94 1.30
C TRP A 98 6.20 8.60 1.32
N LEU A 99 5.83 7.41 1.81
CA LEU A 99 4.43 6.98 1.86
C LEU A 99 3.58 7.85 2.79
N LEU A 100 4.15 8.29 3.91
CA LEU A 100 3.48 9.19 4.84
C LEU A 100 3.28 10.57 4.20
N PHE A 101 4.29 11.12 3.53
CA PHE A 101 4.18 12.38 2.80
C PHE A 101 3.15 12.30 1.67
N ASP A 102 3.25 11.28 0.81
CA ASP A 102 2.31 11.03 -0.29
C ASP A 102 0.87 10.91 0.22
N GLY A 103 0.64 10.11 1.25
CA GLY A 103 -0.68 9.91 1.84
C GLY A 103 -1.26 11.19 2.43
N VAL A 104 -0.46 11.95 3.20
CA VAL A 104 -0.89 13.21 3.82
C VAL A 104 -1.22 14.26 2.77
N GLN A 105 -0.43 14.39 1.70
CA GLN A 105 -0.71 15.40 0.66
C GLN A 105 -2.01 15.10 -0.08
N HIS A 106 -2.25 13.83 -0.43
CA HIS A 106 -3.48 13.46 -1.12
C HIS A 106 -4.72 13.62 -0.23
N LEU A 107 -4.63 13.23 1.06
CA LEU A 107 -5.73 13.44 2.01
C LEU A 107 -6.01 14.94 2.23
N ARG A 108 -4.95 15.77 2.33
CA ARG A 108 -5.09 17.22 2.51
C ARG A 108 -5.80 17.89 1.34
N HIS A 109 -5.55 17.43 0.12
CA HIS A 109 -6.14 17.99 -1.09
C HIS A 109 -7.39 17.23 -1.57
N GLY A 110 -7.83 16.20 -0.84
CA GLY A 110 -9.03 15.43 -1.16
C GLY A 110 -8.92 14.64 -2.48
N VAL A 111 -7.70 14.35 -2.92
CA VAL A 111 -7.43 13.73 -4.22
C VAL A 111 -7.54 12.21 -4.12
N THR A 112 -8.33 11.62 -5.01
CA THR A 112 -8.59 10.16 -5.09
C THR A 112 -7.59 9.47 -6.02
N ARG A 113 -7.42 8.15 -5.90
CA ARG A 113 -6.42 7.42 -6.72
C ARG A 113 -6.71 7.51 -8.22
N ASP A 114 -7.96 7.71 -8.60
CA ASP A 114 -8.41 7.82 -9.99
C ASP A 114 -8.04 9.17 -10.64
N GLU A 115 -7.83 10.22 -9.83
CA GLU A 115 -7.54 11.58 -10.32
C GLU A 115 -6.05 11.81 -10.64
N VAL A 116 -5.17 11.02 -10.01
CA VAL A 116 -3.71 11.16 -10.09
C VAL A 116 -3.06 10.05 -10.91
N GLY A 117 -3.86 9.15 -11.45
CA GLY A 117 -3.42 8.25 -12.50
C GLY A 117 -3.26 9.02 -13.80
N VAL A 118 -2.03 9.31 -14.21
CA VAL A 118 -1.77 9.52 -15.65
C VAL A 118 -2.13 8.18 -16.30
N PRO A 119 -3.22 8.09 -17.09
CA PRO A 119 -3.53 6.84 -17.77
C PRO A 119 -2.29 6.51 -18.58
N TYR A 120 -1.76 5.30 -18.38
CA TYR A 120 -0.58 4.83 -19.08
C TYR A 120 -0.90 4.83 -20.58
N ARG A 121 -0.56 5.93 -21.26
CA ARG A 121 -0.58 6.02 -22.70
C ARG A 121 0.70 5.37 -23.18
N HIS A 122 0.55 4.30 -23.97
CA HIS A 122 1.61 3.65 -24.73
C HIS A 122 2.21 4.55 -25.83
N ASP A 123 2.33 5.87 -25.58
CA ASP A 123 3.07 6.80 -26.42
C ASP A 123 4.57 6.57 -26.15
N GLY A 124 5.07 5.38 -26.51
CA GLY A 124 6.45 4.95 -26.33
C GLY A 124 6.64 3.45 -26.02
N SER A 125 7.89 2.99 -26.11
CA SER A 125 8.32 1.65 -25.70
C SER A 125 8.05 1.41 -24.20
N VAL A 126 7.79 0.14 -23.81
CA VAL A 126 7.66 -0.26 -22.39
C VAL A 126 8.85 0.22 -21.56
N LEU A 127 10.05 0.19 -22.14
CA LEU A 127 11.31 0.62 -21.51
C LEU A 127 11.35 2.12 -21.18
N THR A 128 10.59 2.95 -21.90
CA THR A 128 10.54 4.39 -21.68
C THR A 128 9.26 4.83 -20.98
N GLY A 129 8.15 4.14 -21.25
CA GLY A 129 6.84 4.46 -20.66
C GLY A 129 6.77 4.13 -19.18
N LEU A 130 7.29 2.96 -18.76
CA LEU A 130 7.17 2.50 -17.37
C LEU A 130 8.01 3.36 -16.40
N PRO A 131 9.30 3.66 -16.67
CA PRO A 131 10.04 4.59 -15.83
C PRO A 131 9.39 5.97 -15.77
N LYS A 132 8.90 6.49 -16.90
CA LYS A 132 8.22 7.79 -16.95
C LYS A 132 6.97 7.82 -16.08
N ALA A 133 6.15 6.77 -16.14
CA ALA A 133 4.95 6.65 -15.30
C ALA A 133 5.31 6.55 -13.80
N LEU A 134 6.34 5.77 -13.47
CA LEU A 134 6.85 5.67 -12.09
C LEU A 134 7.38 7.01 -11.57
N PHE A 135 8.17 7.74 -12.36
CA PHE A 135 8.68 9.06 -11.97
C PHE A 135 7.56 10.10 -11.86
N ALA A 136 6.56 10.08 -12.75
CA ALA A 136 5.42 10.97 -12.65
C ALA A 136 4.67 10.73 -11.34
N ARG A 137 4.39 9.46 -11.02
CA ARG A 137 3.75 9.07 -9.76
C ARG A 137 4.57 9.43 -8.53
N LEU A 138 5.90 9.26 -8.61
CA LEU A 138 6.83 9.64 -7.55
C LEU A 138 6.90 11.16 -7.34
N LEU A 139 6.54 11.99 -8.31
CA LEU A 139 6.59 13.45 -8.14
C LEU A 139 5.23 14.06 -7.82
N GLU A 140 4.16 13.28 -7.90
CA GLU A 140 2.79 13.76 -7.79
C GLU A 140 2.49 14.47 -6.46
N PRO A 141 2.92 13.96 -5.28
CA PRO A 141 2.69 14.65 -4.01
C PRO A 141 3.26 16.06 -3.91
N PHE A 142 4.27 16.39 -4.72
CA PHE A 142 4.87 17.73 -4.74
C PHE A 142 4.09 18.73 -5.60
N ARG A 143 3.10 18.25 -6.37
CA ARG A 143 2.30 19.04 -7.30
C ARG A 143 0.89 19.32 -6.79
N LEU A 144 0.52 18.71 -5.66
CA LEU A 144 -0.73 18.93 -4.93
C LEU A 144 -0.60 20.15 -4.01
#